data_AF-U4UKZ5-F1
#
_entry.id   AF-U4UKZ5-F1
#
_cell.length_a   1.000
_cell.length_b   1.000
_cell.length_c   1.000
_cell.angle_alpha   90.00
_cell.angle_beta   90.00
_cell.angle_gamma   90.00
#
_symmetry.space_group_name_H-M   'P 1'
#
loop_
_entity.id
_entity.type
_entity.pdbx_description
1 polymer ?
#
loop_
_entity_poly.entity_id
_entity_poly.type
_entity_poly.pdbx_seq_one_letter_code
_entity_poly.pdbx_strand_id
1 'polypeptide(L)'
;MSTLGHIPNVNATIKHSQNYTDYKSLIYLMYNPDFIIDVDSYWQHQTNEHFSNLSGTVNTLTPFKGLEKGILVTKIFYTEDKHLRGVAEIDLDHKKMLVAMEGKFRKLMDSMFIANISTTEEKYQCQFKISKKDRHFVALITYPDGNLGTEVLFALNDLIDFDVKIFLATPIEFLQKVLIVAKLHTGKADFRIGWNSLLLGFSGIAHYVNIIDFQYTYKIYTPIKDFEENGLVAKLIFKKGLDFETSLQLSRYKVNVS
;
A
#
# COMPACT_ATOMS: atom_id res chain seq x y z
N MET A 1 39.23 -36.59 35.38
CA MET A 1 38.83 -35.18 35.24
C MET A 1 37.34 -35.14 35.01
N SER A 2 36.58 -34.57 35.95
CA SER A 2 35.10 -34.47 35.87
C SER A 2 34.74 -33.22 35.07
N THR A 3 34.02 -33.39 33.96
CA THR A 3 33.36 -32.30 33.22
C THR A 3 32.06 -31.96 33.94
N LEU A 4 32.13 -31.10 34.95
CA LEU A 4 30.95 -30.44 35.50
C LEU A 4 30.39 -29.52 34.41
N GLY A 5 29.30 -29.96 33.78
CA GLY A 5 28.55 -29.17 32.80
C GLY A 5 28.16 -27.84 33.42
N HIS A 6 28.54 -26.76 32.75
CA HIS A 6 28.23 -25.39 33.16
C HIS A 6 26.71 -25.26 33.27
N ILE A 7 26.20 -25.08 34.49
CA ILE A 7 24.77 -24.81 34.70
C ILE A 7 24.52 -23.39 34.14
N PRO A 8 23.63 -23.21 33.16
CA PRO A 8 23.34 -21.89 32.64
C PRO A 8 22.66 -21.04 33.71
N ASN A 9 23.21 -19.85 33.96
CA ASN A 9 22.61 -18.90 34.90
C ASN A 9 21.57 -18.09 34.15
N VAL A 10 20.30 -18.35 34.45
CA VAL A 10 19.17 -17.61 33.89
C VAL A 10 18.61 -16.68 34.97
N ASN A 11 18.53 -15.39 34.67
CA ASN A 11 17.84 -14.42 35.51
C ASN A 11 16.79 -13.71 34.66
N ALA A 12 15.54 -13.71 35.12
CA ALA A 12 14.45 -13.00 34.48
C ALA A 12 13.76 -12.11 35.51
N THR A 13 13.56 -10.85 35.16
CA THR A 13 12.88 -9.85 35.98
C THR A 13 11.88 -9.11 35.12
N ILE A 14 10.63 -9.06 35.57
CA ILE A 14 9.59 -8.24 34.96
C ILE A 14 9.06 -7.33 36.05
N LYS A 15 9.08 -6.02 35.82
CA LYS A 15 8.49 -5.03 36.72
C LYS A 15 7.53 -4.16 35.94
N HIS A 16 6.42 -3.82 36.57
CA HIS A 16 5.45 -2.89 36.03
C HIS A 16 4.93 -2.00 37.16
N SER A 17 4.81 -0.71 36.87
CA SER A 17 4.22 0.28 37.76
C SER A 17 3.38 1.24 36.94
N GLN A 18 2.20 1.57 37.43
CA GLN A 18 1.30 2.51 36.78
C GLN A 18 0.63 3.42 37.81
N ASN A 19 0.45 4.67 37.42
CA ASN A 19 -0.41 5.65 38.07
C ASN A 19 -1.44 6.14 37.04
N TYR A 20 -2.27 7.14 37.39
CA TYR A 20 -3.33 7.65 36.51
C TYR A 20 -2.83 8.12 35.14
N THR A 21 -1.63 8.68 35.08
CA THR A 21 -1.07 9.29 33.85
C THR A 21 0.22 8.63 33.39
N ASP A 22 0.83 7.76 34.19
CA ASP A 22 2.21 7.32 33.98
C ASP A 22 2.31 5.80 34.07
N TYR A 23 3.05 5.20 33.14
CA TYR A 23 3.24 3.76 33.05
C TYR A 23 4.74 3.47 32.87
N LYS A 24 5.28 2.57 33.69
CA LYS A 24 6.68 2.15 33.67
C LYS A 24 6.73 0.63 33.61
N SER A 25 7.52 0.10 32.68
CA SER A 25 7.76 -1.34 32.59
C SER A 25 9.23 -1.62 32.38
N LEU A 26 9.72 -2.70 32.99
CA LEU A 26 11.07 -3.24 32.81
C LEU A 26 10.94 -4.73 32.52
N ILE A 27 11.59 -5.19 31.46
CA ILE A 27 11.80 -6.59 31.13
C ILE A 27 13.30 -6.80 31.06
N TYR A 28 13.83 -7.61 31.96
CA TYR A 28 15.23 -7.99 31.97
C TYR A 28 15.34 -9.51 31.91
N LEU A 29 16.10 -10.02 30.95
CA LEU A 29 16.42 -11.42 30.78
C LEU A 29 17.91 -11.55 30.56
N MET A 30 18.56 -12.39 31.35
CA MET A 30 19.96 -12.73 31.22
C MET A 30 20.08 -14.25 31.11
N TYR A 31 20.79 -14.71 30.08
CA TYR A 31 21.14 -16.10 29.85
C TYR A 31 22.67 -16.21 29.76
N ASN A 32 23.33 -16.41 30.91
CA ASN A 32 24.77 -16.16 31.06
C ASN A 32 25.12 -14.66 30.87
N PRO A 33 26.30 -14.20 31.37
CA PRO A 33 26.66 -12.78 31.35
C PRO A 33 26.72 -12.14 29.95
N ASP A 34 26.94 -12.95 28.91
CA ASP A 34 27.13 -12.48 27.54
C ASP A 34 25.82 -12.34 26.74
N PHE A 35 24.68 -12.78 27.29
CA PHE A 35 23.38 -12.70 26.64
C PHE A 35 22.39 -11.98 27.55
N ILE A 36 22.20 -10.68 27.30
CA ILE A 36 21.28 -9.81 28.05
C ILE A 36 20.26 -9.23 27.08
N ILE A 37 18.99 -9.35 27.43
CA ILE A 37 17.87 -8.59 26.85
C ILE A 37 17.33 -7.72 27.97
N ASP A 38 17.47 -6.42 27.84
CA ASP A 38 16.92 -5.42 28.74
C ASP A 38 16.02 -4.48 27.95
N VAL A 39 14.81 -4.26 28.42
CA VAL A 39 13.83 -3.36 27.82
C VAL A 39 13.17 -2.58 28.94
N ASP A 40 13.46 -1.29 29.02
CA ASP A 40 12.73 -0.37 29.87
C ASP A 40 11.85 0.54 29.02
N SER A 41 10.67 0.83 29.54
CA SER A 41 9.74 1.74 28.89
C SER A 41 9.06 2.64 29.90
N TYR A 42 8.87 3.88 29.48
CA TYR A 42 8.14 4.90 30.21
C TYR A 42 7.13 5.56 29.27
N TRP A 43 5.89 5.64 29.73
CA TRP A 43 4.80 6.24 28.98
C TRP A 43 4.04 7.21 29.87
N GLN A 44 3.60 8.31 29.26
CA GLN A 44 2.74 9.31 29.87
C GLN A 44 1.50 9.49 28.99
N HIS A 45 0.33 9.28 29.58
CA HIS A 45 -0.98 9.50 28.96
C HIS A 45 -1.64 10.71 29.61
N GLN A 46 -1.91 11.72 28.79
CA GLN A 46 -2.63 12.94 29.18
C GLN A 46 -3.88 13.02 28.33
N THR A 47 -5.04 13.08 28.98
CA THR A 47 -6.33 13.16 28.27
C THR A 47 -7.20 14.23 28.88
N ASN A 48 -8.03 14.86 28.04
CA ASN A 48 -9.16 15.67 28.46
C ASN A 48 -10.36 15.42 27.53
N GLU A 49 -11.38 16.26 27.59
CA GLU A 49 -12.61 16.12 26.80
C GLU A 49 -12.37 16.25 25.28
N HIS A 50 -11.33 16.99 24.86
CA HIS A 50 -11.09 17.33 23.45
C HIS A 50 -9.91 16.59 22.82
N PHE A 51 -8.96 16.09 23.62
CA PHE A 51 -7.79 15.40 23.12
C PHE A 51 -7.24 14.33 24.07
N SER A 52 -6.47 13.42 23.49
CA SER A 52 -5.65 12.42 24.16
C SER A 52 -4.23 12.49 23.59
N ASN A 53 -3.24 12.59 24.47
CA ASN A 53 -1.82 12.67 24.16
C ASN A 53 -1.09 11.53 24.87
N LEU A 54 -0.40 10.70 24.10
CA LEU A 54 0.43 9.61 24.60
C LEU A 54 1.87 9.90 24.17
N SER A 55 2.76 10.12 25.13
CA SER A 55 4.20 10.21 24.89
C SER A 55 4.93 9.10 25.61
N GLY A 56 6.05 8.66 25.06
CA GLY A 56 6.84 7.64 25.73
C GLY A 56 8.24 7.49 25.19
N THR A 57 9.04 6.78 25.97
CA THR A 57 10.38 6.36 25.63
C THR A 57 10.51 4.87 25.89
N VAL A 58 11.18 4.16 24.99
CA VAL A 58 11.60 2.78 25.20
C VAL A 58 13.09 2.72 24.96
N ASN A 59 13.85 2.17 25.91
CA ASN A 59 15.25 1.86 25.71
C ASN A 59 15.42 0.34 25.71
N THR A 60 16.31 -0.14 24.85
CA THR A 60 16.59 -1.57 24.72
C THR A 60 18.09 -1.83 24.70
N LEU A 61 18.51 -2.89 25.38
CA LEU A 61 19.82 -3.51 25.25
C LEU A 61 19.61 -4.97 24.84
N THR A 62 20.21 -5.40 23.73
CA THR A 62 20.10 -6.79 23.26
C THR A 62 21.46 -7.35 22.84
N PRO A 63 21.63 -8.67 22.72
CA PRO A 63 22.86 -9.26 22.21
C PRO A 63 22.86 -9.38 20.68
N PHE A 64 21.84 -8.83 20.00
CA PHE A 64 21.65 -9.01 18.56
C PHE A 64 22.36 -7.90 17.79
N LYS A 65 23.23 -8.32 16.87
CA LYS A 65 23.99 -7.40 16.02
C LYS A 65 23.08 -6.50 15.18
N GLY A 66 23.29 -5.19 15.25
CA GLY A 66 22.49 -4.15 14.61
C GLY A 66 21.18 -3.82 15.35
N LEU A 67 20.99 -4.37 16.56
CA LEU A 67 19.92 -4.04 17.50
C LEU A 67 20.46 -4.04 18.95
N GLU A 68 21.76 -3.84 19.14
CA GLU A 68 22.38 -3.94 20.46
C GLU A 68 21.84 -2.85 21.38
N LYS A 69 21.74 -1.62 20.90
CA LYS A 69 21.17 -0.49 21.62
C LYS A 69 20.07 0.17 20.81
N GLY A 70 18.90 0.27 21.42
CA GLY A 70 17.75 0.92 20.82
C GLY A 70 17.18 1.99 21.73
N ILE A 71 16.81 3.13 21.15
CA ILE A 71 16.04 4.17 21.80
C ILE A 71 14.88 4.53 20.87
N LEU A 72 13.66 4.44 21.38
CA LEU A 72 12.46 4.97 20.76
C LEU A 72 11.96 6.13 21.61
N VAL A 73 11.76 7.31 21.02
CA VAL A 73 11.06 8.43 21.63
C VAL A 73 9.85 8.74 20.77
N THR A 74 8.65 8.77 21.35
CA THR A 74 7.42 8.96 20.59
C THR A 74 6.44 9.89 21.28
N LYS A 75 5.65 10.58 20.47
CA LYS A 75 4.50 11.37 20.91
C LYS A 75 3.37 11.21 19.91
N ILE A 76 2.21 10.82 20.39
CA ILE A 76 1.00 10.57 19.63
C ILE A 76 -0.11 11.45 20.20
N PHE A 77 -0.77 12.20 19.34
CA PHE A 77 -1.85 13.10 19.68
C PHE A 77 -3.11 12.68 18.91
N TYR A 78 -4.21 12.55 19.61
CA TYR A 78 -5.51 12.20 19.06
C TYR A 78 -6.57 13.17 19.55
N THR A 79 -7.41 13.66 18.65
CA THR A 79 -8.43 14.68 18.95
C THR A 79 -9.84 14.12 18.86
N GLU A 80 -10.80 14.83 19.45
CA GLU A 80 -12.23 14.53 19.34
C GLU A 80 -12.76 14.48 17.90
N ASP A 81 -12.17 15.26 16.97
CA ASP A 81 -12.50 15.25 15.54
C ASP A 81 -11.86 14.07 14.79
N LYS A 82 -11.29 13.12 15.55
CA LYS A 82 -10.66 11.88 15.10
C LYS A 82 -9.44 12.13 14.22
N HIS A 83 -8.70 13.20 14.52
CA HIS A 83 -7.41 13.50 13.92
C HIS A 83 -6.31 12.89 14.79
N LEU A 84 -5.47 12.07 14.17
CA LEU A 84 -4.30 11.45 14.76
C LEU A 84 -3.06 12.15 14.19
N ARG A 85 -2.14 12.55 15.05
CA ARG A 85 -0.80 12.99 14.66
C ARG A 85 0.22 12.27 15.53
N GLY A 86 1.36 11.92 14.97
CA GLY A 86 2.40 11.28 15.75
C GLY A 86 3.78 11.60 15.20
N VAL A 87 4.76 11.64 16.08
CA VAL A 87 6.17 11.66 15.72
C VAL A 87 6.88 10.62 16.57
N ALA A 88 7.74 9.83 15.94
CA ALA A 88 8.64 8.92 16.62
C ALA A 88 10.07 9.11 16.09
N GLU A 89 11.04 9.15 17.00
CA GLU A 89 12.46 9.05 16.70
C GLU A 89 12.95 7.69 17.19
N ILE A 90 13.64 6.97 16.33
CA ILE A 90 14.24 5.66 16.60
C ILE A 90 15.74 5.79 16.36
N ASP A 91 16.54 5.49 17.36
CA ASP A 91 18.00 5.35 17.26
C ASP A 91 18.35 3.89 17.54
N LEU A 92 18.83 3.17 16.52
CA LEU A 92 19.29 1.79 16.61
C LEU A 92 20.77 1.75 16.23
N ASP A 93 21.65 1.55 17.21
CA ASP A 93 23.10 1.50 17.02
C ASP A 93 23.64 2.64 16.13
N HIS A 94 23.23 3.87 16.44
CA HIS A 94 23.59 5.10 15.73
C HIS A 94 22.91 5.29 14.37
N LYS A 95 22.01 4.40 13.97
CA LYS A 95 21.11 4.61 12.81
C LYS A 95 19.84 5.28 13.29
N LYS A 96 19.69 6.54 12.88
CA LYS A 96 18.53 7.37 13.23
C LYS A 96 17.44 7.28 12.18
N MET A 97 16.22 7.14 12.64
CA MET A 97 15.02 7.15 11.83
C MET A 97 13.96 8.03 12.49
N LEU A 98 13.39 8.94 11.72
CA LEU A 98 12.28 9.79 12.11
C LEU A 98 11.03 9.33 11.38
N VAL A 99 9.96 9.10 12.14
CA VAL A 99 8.64 8.75 11.63
C VAL A 99 7.68 9.86 11.99
N ALA A 100 7.06 10.50 11.00
CA ALA A 100 5.99 11.48 11.18
C ALA A 100 4.71 10.92 10.58
N MET A 101 3.67 10.76 11.38
CA MET A 101 2.40 10.21 10.96
C MET A 101 1.24 11.19 11.16
N GLU A 102 0.28 11.13 10.25
CA GLU A 102 -0.96 11.88 10.31
C GLU A 102 -2.10 10.99 9.82
N GLY A 103 -3.20 10.96 10.56
CA GLY A 103 -4.38 10.22 10.16
C GLY A 103 -5.65 10.97 10.51
N LYS A 104 -6.70 10.76 9.72
CA LYS A 104 -8.03 11.32 9.97
C LYS A 104 -9.04 10.20 9.82
N PHE A 105 -9.72 9.85 10.90
CA PHE A 105 -10.52 8.62 10.98
C PHE A 105 -11.99 8.94 11.27
N ARG A 106 -12.73 9.48 10.31
CA ARG A 106 -14.12 9.90 10.55
C ARG A 106 -15.07 8.71 10.71
N LYS A 107 -15.03 7.81 9.72
CA LYS A 107 -15.77 6.54 9.61
C LYS A 107 -14.84 5.53 8.96
N LEU A 108 -15.09 4.22 9.15
CA LEU A 108 -14.21 3.17 8.60
C LEU A 108 -13.97 3.30 7.08
N MET A 109 -14.97 3.79 6.33
CA MET A 109 -14.87 4.04 4.88
C MET A 109 -14.49 5.49 4.50
N ASP A 110 -14.26 6.39 5.45
CA ASP A 110 -13.82 7.77 5.21
C ASP A 110 -12.64 8.06 6.14
N SER A 111 -11.49 7.51 5.77
CA SER A 111 -10.26 7.56 6.57
C SER A 111 -9.03 7.78 5.71
N MET A 112 -8.05 8.50 6.24
CA MET A 112 -6.74 8.67 5.63
C MET A 112 -5.68 8.45 6.69
N PHE A 113 -4.56 7.87 6.30
CA PHE A 113 -3.37 7.73 7.11
C PHE A 113 -2.15 7.92 6.22
N ILE A 114 -1.20 8.74 6.67
CA ILE A 114 0.07 9.00 6.02
C ILE A 114 1.15 8.83 7.08
N ALA A 115 2.19 8.07 6.76
CA ALA A 115 3.41 7.95 7.55
C ALA A 115 4.61 8.28 6.67
N ASN A 116 5.37 9.30 7.06
CA ASN A 116 6.64 9.64 6.46
C ASN A 116 7.74 9.07 7.34
N ILE A 117 8.64 8.29 6.75
CA ILE A 117 9.78 7.68 7.43
C ILE A 117 11.03 8.27 6.79
N SER A 118 11.94 8.81 7.57
CA SER A 118 13.18 9.39 7.07
C SER A 118 14.36 8.89 7.87
N THR A 119 15.40 8.44 7.19
CA THR A 119 16.73 8.17 7.74
C THR A 119 17.66 9.32 7.34
N THR A 120 18.93 9.25 7.74
CA THR A 120 19.95 10.23 7.31
C THR A 120 20.11 10.28 5.78
N GLU A 121 19.90 9.16 5.10
CA GLU A 121 20.21 8.99 3.67
C GLU A 121 18.95 8.93 2.80
N GLU A 122 17.83 8.46 3.36
CA GLU A 122 16.67 8.04 2.58
C GLU A 122 15.36 8.55 3.16
N LYS A 123 14.39 8.78 2.29
CA LYS A 123 13.03 9.16 2.67
C LYS A 123 12.03 8.22 2.04
N TYR A 124 11.12 7.76 2.88
CA TYR A 124 10.04 6.87 2.54
C TYR A 124 8.72 7.52 2.95
N GLN A 125 7.67 7.25 2.19
CA GLN A 125 6.32 7.66 2.57
C GLN A 125 5.37 6.51 2.32
N CYS A 126 4.57 6.18 3.32
CA CYS A 126 3.46 5.27 3.21
C CYS A 126 2.15 6.05 3.33
N GLN A 127 1.22 5.86 2.40
CA GLN A 127 -0.08 6.50 2.41
C GLN A 127 -1.17 5.45 2.20
N PHE A 128 -2.16 5.47 3.09
CA PHE A 128 -3.40 4.75 2.98
C PHE A 128 -4.56 5.73 2.97
N LYS A 129 -5.47 5.61 2.00
CA LYS A 129 -6.67 6.44 1.93
C LYS A 129 -7.85 5.59 1.52
N ILE A 130 -8.95 5.76 2.23
CA ILE A 130 -10.25 5.21 1.88
C ILE A 130 -11.29 6.34 1.92
N SER A 131 -12.06 6.48 0.85
CA SER A 131 -13.11 7.49 0.73
C SER A 131 -14.36 6.82 0.19
N LYS A 132 -15.45 6.83 0.97
CA LYS A 132 -16.75 6.34 0.55
C LYS A 132 -17.36 7.29 -0.46
N LYS A 133 -17.20 8.60 -0.23
CA LYS A 133 -17.68 9.65 -1.12
C LYS A 133 -17.08 9.52 -2.52
N ASP A 134 -15.77 9.33 -2.58
CA ASP A 134 -15.04 9.21 -3.85
C ASP A 134 -14.97 7.77 -4.36
N ARG A 135 -15.48 6.82 -3.57
CA ARG A 135 -15.38 5.35 -3.73
C ARG A 135 -13.97 4.93 -4.18
N HIS A 136 -12.99 5.38 -3.41
CA HIS A 136 -11.58 5.31 -3.78
C HIS A 136 -10.77 4.74 -2.63
N PHE A 137 -9.92 3.76 -2.94
CA PHE A 137 -8.91 3.21 -2.06
C PHE A 137 -7.51 3.43 -2.63
N VAL A 138 -6.59 3.95 -1.83
CA VAL A 138 -5.18 4.15 -2.21
C VAL A 138 -4.29 3.50 -1.16
N ALA A 139 -3.31 2.73 -1.61
CA ALA A 139 -2.18 2.27 -0.81
C ALA A 139 -0.89 2.56 -1.59
N LEU A 140 -0.12 3.56 -1.16
CA LEU A 140 1.09 4.02 -1.84
C LEU A 140 2.29 3.94 -0.91
N ILE A 141 3.41 3.41 -1.41
CA ILE A 141 4.71 3.39 -0.77
C ILE A 141 5.71 4.10 -1.69
N THR A 142 6.08 5.32 -1.33
CA THR A 142 7.17 6.05 -1.98
C THR A 142 8.48 5.67 -1.30
N TYR A 143 9.48 5.29 -2.09
CA TYR A 143 10.86 5.04 -1.66
C TYR A 143 11.80 5.99 -2.44
N PRO A 144 13.07 6.15 -2.04
CA PRO A 144 13.96 7.15 -2.66
C PRO A 144 14.08 7.01 -4.19
N ASP A 145 14.16 5.77 -4.68
CA ASP A 145 14.37 5.47 -6.09
C ASP A 145 13.08 5.32 -6.91
N GLY A 146 11.91 5.60 -6.31
CA GLY A 146 10.64 5.53 -7.03
C GLY A 146 9.42 5.23 -6.17
N ASN A 147 8.31 4.95 -6.83
CA ASN A 147 7.04 4.68 -6.15
C ASN A 147 6.60 3.24 -6.40
N LEU A 148 6.31 2.51 -5.32
CA LEU A 148 5.59 1.24 -5.35
C LEU A 148 4.22 1.49 -4.76
N GLY A 149 3.16 1.06 -5.43
CA GLY A 149 1.84 1.34 -4.87
C GLY A 149 0.73 0.74 -5.67
N THR A 150 -0.35 0.50 -4.95
CA THR A 150 -1.63 0.05 -5.48
C THR A 150 -2.65 1.18 -5.32
N GLU A 151 -3.08 1.77 -6.43
CA GLU A 151 -4.27 2.62 -6.46
C GLU A 151 -5.45 1.76 -6.90
N VAL A 152 -6.53 1.75 -6.13
CA VAL A 152 -7.79 1.13 -6.57
C VAL A 152 -8.95 2.11 -6.47
N LEU A 153 -9.36 2.59 -7.64
CA LEU A 153 -10.58 3.38 -7.82
C LEU A 153 -11.74 2.41 -8.06
N PHE A 154 -12.80 2.52 -7.27
CA PHE A 154 -13.98 1.65 -7.35
C PHE A 154 -15.26 2.47 -7.42
N ALA A 155 -15.69 2.97 -8.58
CA ALA A 155 -17.03 3.53 -8.71
C ALA A 155 -18.07 2.41 -8.92
N LEU A 156 -18.47 1.70 -7.87
CA LEU A 156 -19.56 0.71 -7.92
C LEU A 156 -20.92 1.40 -7.66
N ASN A 157 -21.73 1.62 -8.71
CA ASN A 157 -23.15 1.96 -8.55
C ASN A 157 -23.98 0.71 -8.29
N ASP A 158 -23.76 -0.33 -9.09
CA ASP A 158 -24.33 -1.68 -8.98
C ASP A 158 -23.39 -2.69 -9.71
N LEU A 159 -23.59 -4.00 -9.58
CA LEU A 159 -22.81 -5.03 -10.29
C LEU A 159 -22.90 -4.91 -11.82
N ILE A 160 -23.92 -4.21 -12.32
CA ILE A 160 -24.17 -3.94 -13.74
C ILE A 160 -23.77 -2.52 -14.18
N ASP A 161 -23.26 -1.70 -13.25
CA ASP A 161 -22.83 -0.31 -13.51
C ASP A 161 -21.63 0.05 -12.61
N PHE A 162 -20.41 -0.09 -13.13
CA PHE A 162 -19.19 0.14 -12.37
C PHE A 162 -18.02 0.70 -13.19
N ASP A 163 -17.16 1.49 -12.53
CA ASP A 163 -15.80 1.77 -12.98
C ASP A 163 -14.80 1.25 -11.95
N VAL A 164 -13.89 0.38 -12.37
CA VAL A 164 -12.76 -0.11 -11.59
C VAL A 164 -11.47 0.27 -12.29
N LYS A 165 -10.53 0.86 -11.57
CA LYS A 165 -9.14 1.02 -12.02
C LYS A 165 -8.22 0.57 -10.91
N ILE A 166 -7.49 -0.51 -11.15
CA ILE A 166 -6.41 -1.01 -10.31
C ILE A 166 -5.09 -0.66 -11.00
N PHE A 167 -4.21 0.04 -10.32
CA PHE A 167 -2.87 0.32 -10.80
C PHE A 167 -1.86 -0.15 -9.77
N LEU A 168 -0.92 -1.01 -10.16
CA LEU A 168 0.17 -1.52 -9.34
C LEU A 168 1.50 -1.11 -9.97
N ALA A 169 2.35 -0.42 -9.22
CA ALA A 169 3.74 -0.16 -9.61
C ALA A 169 4.70 -0.92 -8.69
N THR A 170 5.74 -1.56 -9.23
CA THR A 170 6.73 -2.31 -8.44
C THR A 170 8.17 -2.11 -8.96
N PRO A 171 9.21 -2.32 -8.13
CA PRO A 171 10.60 -2.30 -8.58
C PRO A 171 11.04 -3.61 -9.26
N ILE A 172 10.16 -4.61 -9.37
CA ILE A 172 10.47 -5.91 -9.96
C ILE A 172 10.57 -5.73 -11.48
N GLU A 173 11.73 -6.03 -12.06
CA GLU A 173 12.06 -5.72 -13.47
C GLU A 173 11.02 -6.27 -14.47
N PHE A 174 10.53 -7.49 -14.26
CA PHE A 174 9.51 -8.08 -15.13
C PHE A 174 8.09 -7.51 -14.89
N LEU A 175 7.82 -6.85 -13.77
CA LEU A 175 6.49 -6.42 -13.31
C LEU A 175 6.50 -4.97 -12.79
N GLN A 176 7.09 -4.06 -13.56
CA GLN A 176 7.22 -2.67 -13.16
C GLN A 176 5.87 -1.96 -13.03
N LYS A 177 4.93 -2.25 -13.95
CA LYS A 177 3.60 -1.63 -13.97
C LYS A 177 2.54 -2.65 -14.35
N VAL A 178 1.45 -2.71 -13.60
CA VAL A 178 0.22 -3.41 -13.97
C VAL A 178 -0.92 -2.42 -13.87
N LEU A 179 -1.78 -2.39 -14.89
CA LEU A 179 -2.98 -1.57 -14.91
C LEU A 179 -4.15 -2.47 -15.28
N ILE A 180 -5.19 -2.52 -14.47
CA ILE A 180 -6.46 -3.14 -14.84
C ILE A 180 -7.51 -2.04 -14.81
N VAL A 181 -8.16 -1.79 -15.93
CA VAL A 181 -9.31 -0.89 -16.02
C VAL A 181 -10.49 -1.73 -16.46
N ALA A 182 -11.60 -1.64 -15.76
CA ALA A 182 -12.85 -2.28 -16.13
C ALA A 182 -13.98 -1.27 -15.93
N LYS A 183 -14.69 -0.96 -17.01
CA LYS A 183 -15.85 -0.07 -17.01
C LYS A 183 -17.02 -0.84 -17.58
N LEU A 184 -18.13 -0.83 -16.88
CA LEU A 184 -19.38 -1.42 -17.32
C LEU A 184 -20.49 -0.41 -17.08
N HIS A 185 -21.17 -0.01 -18.13
CA HIS A 185 -22.34 0.86 -18.08
C HIS A 185 -23.42 0.29 -19.00
N THR A 186 -24.67 0.72 -18.86
CA THR A 186 -25.73 0.38 -19.82
C THR A 186 -25.29 0.76 -21.23
N GLY A 187 -25.16 -0.22 -22.13
CA GLY A 187 -24.74 0.03 -23.51
C GLY A 187 -23.25 -0.14 -23.80
N LYS A 188 -22.38 -0.21 -22.78
CA LYS A 188 -20.92 -0.06 -22.94
C LYS A 188 -20.12 -0.90 -21.94
N ALA A 189 -19.12 -1.62 -22.44
CA ALA A 189 -18.11 -2.30 -21.63
C ALA A 189 -16.71 -1.90 -22.11
N ASP A 190 -15.78 -1.63 -21.21
CA ASP A 190 -14.39 -1.32 -21.54
C ASP A 190 -13.49 -2.03 -20.53
N PHE A 191 -12.61 -2.88 -21.01
CA PHE A 191 -11.70 -3.64 -20.17
C PHE A 191 -10.29 -3.55 -20.73
N ARG A 192 -9.32 -3.17 -19.89
CA ARG A 192 -7.93 -2.98 -20.29
C ARG A 192 -7.02 -3.59 -19.25
N ILE A 193 -6.00 -4.30 -19.72
CA ILE A 193 -4.89 -4.82 -18.94
C ILE A 193 -3.59 -4.22 -19.51
N GLY A 194 -2.94 -3.38 -18.73
CA GLY A 194 -1.57 -2.93 -18.96
C GLY A 194 -0.58 -3.80 -18.20
N TRP A 195 0.54 -4.10 -18.84
CA TRP A 195 1.72 -4.74 -18.28
C TRP A 195 2.97 -4.03 -18.80
N ASN A 196 3.70 -3.35 -17.91
CA ASN A 196 4.88 -2.54 -18.20
C ASN A 196 4.54 -1.46 -19.25
N SER A 197 5.19 -1.51 -20.40
CA SER A 197 4.91 -0.64 -21.54
C SER A 197 3.81 -1.21 -22.47
N LEU A 198 3.43 -2.49 -22.32
CA LEU A 198 2.38 -3.14 -23.10
C LEU A 198 1.00 -2.78 -22.51
N LEU A 199 0.05 -2.41 -23.36
CA LEU A 199 -1.35 -2.20 -22.96
C LEU A 199 -2.28 -2.97 -23.88
N LEU A 200 -2.85 -4.06 -23.38
CA LEU A 200 -3.84 -4.86 -24.08
C LEU A 200 -5.23 -4.48 -23.58
N GLY A 201 -6.21 -4.27 -24.46
CA GLY A 201 -7.57 -4.02 -24.00
C GLY A 201 -8.62 -4.44 -25.01
N PHE A 202 -9.84 -4.61 -24.54
CA PHE A 202 -11.03 -4.68 -25.37
C PHE A 202 -12.02 -3.62 -24.92
N SER A 203 -12.68 -2.97 -25.87
CA SER A 203 -13.80 -2.08 -25.61
C SER A 203 -14.96 -2.55 -26.46
N GLY A 204 -16.12 -2.79 -25.86
CA GLY A 204 -17.34 -3.22 -26.55
C GLY A 204 -18.46 -2.21 -26.35
N ILE A 205 -19.25 -1.98 -27.38
CA ILE A 205 -20.52 -1.27 -27.26
C ILE A 205 -21.59 -2.36 -27.33
N ALA A 206 -22.11 -2.77 -26.17
CA ALA A 206 -23.17 -3.76 -26.07
C ALA A 206 -24.52 -3.04 -26.06
N HIS A 207 -25.20 -2.91 -27.20
CA HIS A 207 -26.58 -2.39 -27.22
C HIS A 207 -27.50 -3.43 -26.56
N TYR A 208 -27.83 -3.25 -25.28
CA TYR A 208 -28.73 -4.15 -24.55
C TYR A 208 -30.17 -4.04 -25.09
N VAL A 209 -30.44 -4.75 -26.18
CA VAL A 209 -31.79 -5.22 -26.54
C VAL A 209 -31.84 -6.75 -26.42
N ASN A 210 -30.71 -7.46 -26.59
CA ASN A 210 -30.61 -8.92 -26.44
C ASN A 210 -29.15 -9.35 -26.18
N ILE A 211 -28.90 -10.44 -25.42
CA ILE A 211 -27.55 -10.98 -25.09
C ILE A 211 -26.75 -11.37 -26.34
N ILE A 212 -27.43 -11.54 -27.47
CA ILE A 212 -26.88 -11.94 -28.77
C ILE A 212 -26.62 -10.77 -29.73
N ASP A 213 -26.89 -9.51 -29.35
CA ASP A 213 -26.70 -8.33 -30.20
C ASP A 213 -25.57 -7.43 -29.63
N PHE A 214 -24.32 -7.83 -29.89
CA PHE A 214 -23.12 -7.17 -29.34
C PHE A 214 -22.12 -6.80 -30.43
N GLN A 215 -21.50 -5.63 -30.27
CA GLN A 215 -20.35 -5.17 -31.06
C GLN A 215 -19.11 -5.12 -30.15
N TYR A 216 -18.18 -6.05 -30.33
CA TYR A 216 -16.88 -6.00 -29.66
C TYR A 216 -15.88 -5.18 -30.48
N THR A 217 -14.93 -4.53 -29.83
CA THR A 217 -13.78 -3.86 -30.47
C THR A 217 -12.54 -4.14 -29.63
N TYR A 218 -11.76 -5.14 -30.03
CA TYR A 218 -10.48 -5.43 -29.38
C TYR A 218 -9.45 -4.38 -29.82
N LYS A 219 -8.61 -3.88 -28.91
CA LYS A 219 -7.53 -2.93 -29.21
C LYS A 219 -6.25 -3.33 -28.47
N ILE A 220 -5.22 -3.69 -29.22
CA ILE A 220 -3.91 -4.02 -28.68
C ILE A 220 -2.97 -2.82 -28.87
N TYR A 221 -2.45 -2.23 -27.79
CA TYR A 221 -1.43 -1.19 -27.85
C TYR A 221 -0.07 -1.79 -27.49
N THR A 222 0.87 -1.71 -28.41
CA THR A 222 2.21 -2.33 -28.25
C THR A 222 3.29 -1.27 -28.04
N PRO A 223 4.31 -1.54 -27.20
CA PRO A 223 5.39 -0.60 -26.90
C PRO A 223 6.55 -0.65 -27.90
N ILE A 224 6.34 -1.27 -29.06
CA ILE A 224 7.37 -1.32 -30.09
C ILE A 224 7.47 0.09 -30.68
N LYS A 225 8.66 0.69 -30.62
CA LYS A 225 8.96 1.98 -31.25
C LYS A 225 8.51 1.93 -32.72
N ASP A 226 7.73 2.92 -33.17
CA ASP A 226 6.99 2.99 -34.46
C ASP A 226 5.65 2.23 -34.53
N PHE A 227 5.24 1.52 -33.47
CA PHE A 227 3.94 0.84 -33.31
C PHE A 227 3.11 1.30 -32.10
N GLU A 228 3.53 2.39 -31.46
CA GLU A 228 2.91 2.94 -30.24
C GLU A 228 1.45 3.41 -30.45
N GLU A 229 1.07 3.78 -31.69
CA GLU A 229 -0.30 4.11 -32.11
C GLU A 229 -0.99 3.01 -32.93
N ASN A 230 -0.30 1.89 -33.19
CA ASN A 230 -0.74 0.86 -34.12
C ASN A 230 -1.58 -0.21 -33.41
N GLY A 231 -2.89 0.04 -33.32
CA GLY A 231 -3.83 -0.90 -32.74
C GLY A 231 -4.33 -1.94 -33.74
N LEU A 232 -4.28 -3.23 -33.37
CA LEU A 232 -5.15 -4.23 -34.02
C LEU A 232 -6.57 -4.02 -33.51
N VAL A 233 -7.48 -3.68 -34.42
CA VAL A 233 -8.89 -3.48 -34.13
C VAL A 233 -9.70 -4.63 -34.72
N ALA A 234 -10.08 -5.59 -33.87
CA ALA A 234 -11.00 -6.66 -34.27
C ALA A 234 -12.40 -6.33 -33.78
N LYS A 235 -13.34 -6.29 -34.71
CA LYS A 235 -14.76 -6.03 -34.47
C LYS A 235 -15.57 -7.26 -34.79
N LEU A 236 -16.31 -7.74 -33.79
CA LEU A 236 -17.20 -8.89 -33.92
C LEU A 236 -18.63 -8.41 -33.72
N ILE A 237 -19.47 -8.58 -34.75
CA ILE A 237 -20.88 -8.19 -34.75
C ILE A 237 -21.70 -9.48 -34.85
N PHE A 238 -22.57 -9.71 -33.87
CA PHE A 238 -23.50 -10.83 -33.93
C PHE A 238 -24.91 -10.28 -34.15
N LYS A 239 -25.41 -10.30 -35.39
CA LYS A 239 -26.78 -9.87 -35.75
C LYS A 239 -27.34 -10.77 -36.84
N LYS A 240 -28.05 -11.84 -36.45
CA LYS A 240 -28.58 -12.87 -37.37
C LYS A 240 -27.50 -13.58 -38.22
N GLY A 241 -26.25 -13.57 -37.74
CA GLY A 241 -25.04 -14.10 -38.38
C GLY A 241 -23.80 -13.61 -37.62
N LEU A 242 -22.64 -14.27 -37.81
CA LEU A 242 -21.36 -13.84 -37.26
C LEU A 242 -20.62 -13.02 -38.32
N ASP A 243 -20.53 -11.71 -38.10
CA ASP A 243 -19.70 -10.81 -38.91
C ASP A 243 -18.41 -10.52 -38.14
N PHE A 244 -17.26 -10.83 -38.75
CA PHE A 244 -15.94 -10.58 -38.19
C PHE A 244 -15.17 -9.62 -39.10
N GLU A 245 -14.83 -8.45 -38.57
CA GLU A 245 -14.05 -7.44 -39.24
C GLU A 245 -12.74 -7.26 -38.48
N THR A 246 -11.60 -7.42 -39.14
CA THR A 246 -10.29 -7.12 -38.57
C THR A 246 -9.67 -5.96 -39.34
N SER A 247 -9.23 -4.94 -38.62
CA SER A 247 -8.52 -3.81 -39.21
C SER A 247 -7.20 -3.60 -38.50
N LEU A 248 -6.14 -3.53 -39.30
CA LEU A 248 -4.81 -3.21 -38.83
C LEU A 248 -4.59 -1.73 -39.14
N GLN A 249 -4.58 -0.88 -38.11
CA GLN A 249 -4.28 0.53 -38.30
C GLN A 249 -2.78 0.73 -38.11
N LEU A 250 -2.03 0.79 -39.22
CA LEU A 250 -0.62 1.18 -39.22
C LEU A 250 -0.54 2.68 -39.52
N SER A 251 0.21 3.42 -38.71
CA SER A 251 0.40 4.88 -38.80
C SER A 251 0.89 5.39 -40.17
N ARG A 252 1.28 4.51 -41.10
CA ARG A 252 1.66 4.87 -42.47
C ARG A 252 0.88 4.20 -43.60
N TYR A 253 0.08 3.16 -43.36
CA TYR A 253 -0.69 2.49 -44.42
C TYR A 253 -1.97 1.84 -43.87
N LYS A 254 -3.13 2.22 -44.41
CA LYS A 254 -4.42 1.59 -44.13
C LYS A 254 -4.53 0.33 -45.00
N VAL A 255 -4.50 -0.86 -44.38
CA VAL A 255 -4.76 -2.13 -45.08
C VAL A 255 -6.08 -2.68 -44.58
N ASN A 256 -7.10 -2.68 -45.45
CA ASN A 256 -8.35 -3.38 -45.21
C ASN A 256 -8.18 -4.82 -45.71
N VAL A 257 -8.55 -5.79 -44.88
CA VAL A 257 -8.75 -7.17 -45.30
C VAL A 257 -10.22 -7.49 -45.08
N SER A 258 -10.93 -7.67 -46.19
CA SER A 258 -12.32 -8.12 -46.28
C SER A 258 -12.40 -9.63 -46.41
#